data_AF-A0A3A8LKL9-F1
#
_entry.id   AF-A0A3A8LKL9-F1
#
_cell.length_a   1.000
_cell.length_b   1.000
_cell.length_c   1.000
_cell.angle_alpha   90.00
_cell.angle_beta   90.00
_cell.angle_gamma   90.00
#
_symmetry.space_group_name_H-M   'P 1'
#
loop_
_entity.id
_entity.type
_entity.pdbx_description
1 polymer ?
#
loop_
_entity_poly.entity_id
_entity_poly.type
_entity_poly.pdbx_seq_one_letter_code
_entity_poly.pdbx_strand_id
1 'polypeptide(L)'
;MAVNITRFHNVFLYQSHAHVPELLRDLGVLGRLDARAEKQLGALTTAAWLTTIPGGSLILLCCYASWASAVSSDVPFPGQGAQLLKNWFLLGLLLLVVGGLFFLWRARLKPRDLDNRRYGLARVLLQRLQVDLAPDAPVRLKLDLRQPDVREKRVRQDMVGWWRTEFFIDPWFLLETRLADGTFLRIRMVEKHQKRERYKTSASGKTKKKTKTKGFARLEVSLRVKPERHPGLGTLKARATNATRLPRRVELERVRVGADRLSLRVRLAGDWVAQAKKAPDDPETPAFWKQALEKDDASRTTTMMLLSLYQVVHYARLRGKRQSARGRRQSV
;
A
#
# COMPACT_ATOMS: atom_id res chain seq x y z
N MET A 1 8.77 -18.49 -14.72
CA MET A 1 10.11 -18.30 -14.09
C MET A 1 9.95 -18.05 -12.60
N ALA A 2 10.73 -18.70 -11.72
CA ALA A 2 10.64 -18.46 -10.28
C ALA A 2 11.29 -17.12 -9.87
N VAL A 3 10.71 -16.43 -8.89
CA VAL A 3 11.26 -15.19 -8.31
C VAL A 3 12.68 -15.42 -7.79
N ASN A 4 13.66 -14.67 -8.28
CA ASN A 4 15.00 -14.63 -7.67
C ASN A 4 14.95 -13.82 -6.36
N ILE A 5 14.84 -14.54 -5.24
CA ILE A 5 14.65 -13.98 -3.89
C ILE A 5 15.82 -13.07 -3.50
N THR A 6 17.06 -13.48 -3.80
CA THR A 6 18.27 -12.72 -3.45
C THR A 6 18.30 -11.37 -4.14
N ARG A 7 18.02 -11.33 -5.45
CA ARG A 7 17.91 -10.07 -6.21
C ARG A 7 16.74 -9.23 -5.72
N PHE A 8 15.62 -9.85 -5.39
CA PHE A 8 14.43 -9.16 -4.91
C PHE A 8 14.68 -8.42 -3.58
N HIS A 9 15.38 -9.02 -2.62
CA HIS A 9 15.65 -8.38 -1.33
C HIS A 9 16.52 -7.12 -1.40
N ASN A 10 17.28 -6.93 -2.47
CA ASN A 10 18.12 -5.75 -2.63
C ASN A 10 17.37 -4.60 -3.32
N VAL A 11 16.48 -4.91 -4.26
CA VAL A 11 15.83 -3.90 -5.12
C VAL A 11 14.37 -3.67 -4.75
N PHE A 12 13.69 -4.65 -4.13
CA PHE A 12 12.25 -4.68 -3.85
C PHE A 12 11.38 -4.33 -5.07
N LEU A 13 11.87 -4.67 -6.26
CA LEU A 13 11.18 -4.50 -7.52
C LEU A 13 10.90 -5.87 -8.10
N TYR A 14 9.63 -6.13 -8.37
CA TYR A 14 9.17 -7.33 -9.06
C TYR A 14 8.72 -6.94 -10.46
N GLN A 15 9.32 -7.55 -11.48
CA GLN A 15 8.94 -7.37 -12.86
C GLN A 15 8.94 -8.72 -13.56
N SER A 16 7.82 -9.09 -14.16
CA SER A 16 7.66 -10.37 -14.85
C SER A 16 6.76 -10.21 -16.08
N HIS A 17 6.98 -11.07 -17.06
CA HIS A 17 6.14 -11.24 -18.23
C HIS A 17 5.87 -12.74 -18.38
N ALA A 18 4.72 -13.18 -17.86
CA ALA A 18 4.40 -14.59 -17.72
C ALA A 18 2.88 -14.81 -17.70
N HIS A 19 2.45 -16.07 -17.73
CA HIS A 19 1.05 -16.43 -17.63
C HIS A 19 0.50 -16.21 -16.21
N VAL A 20 -0.82 -16.06 -16.09
CA VAL A 20 -1.49 -15.77 -14.82
C VAL A 20 -1.14 -16.77 -13.70
N PRO A 21 -1.13 -18.10 -13.93
CA PRO A 21 -0.81 -19.05 -12.86
C PRO A 21 0.60 -18.89 -12.32
N GLU A 22 1.58 -18.57 -13.17
CA GLU A 22 2.96 -18.31 -12.74
C GLU A 22 3.05 -17.04 -11.91
N LEU A 23 2.43 -15.94 -12.36
CA LEU A 23 2.42 -14.69 -11.61
C LEU A 23 1.73 -14.86 -10.25
N LEU A 24 0.64 -15.64 -10.17
CA LEU A 24 -0.03 -15.91 -8.90
C LEU A 24 0.85 -16.74 -7.94
N ARG A 25 1.63 -17.69 -8.46
CA ARG A 25 2.63 -18.44 -7.66
C ARG A 25 3.70 -17.50 -7.13
N ASP A 26 4.25 -16.63 -7.97
CA ASP A 26 5.25 -15.63 -7.59
C ASP A 26 4.73 -14.68 -6.50
N LEU A 27 3.53 -14.14 -6.68
CA LEU A 27 2.89 -13.28 -5.67
C LEU A 27 2.61 -14.04 -4.37
N GLY A 28 2.35 -15.35 -4.44
CA GLY A 28 2.25 -16.23 -3.27
C GLY A 28 3.58 -16.38 -2.53
N VAL A 29 4.71 -16.44 -3.25
CA VAL A 29 6.05 -16.42 -2.64
C VAL A 29 6.28 -15.09 -1.92
N LEU A 30 5.96 -13.96 -2.57
CA LEU A 30 6.09 -12.63 -1.95
C LEU A 30 5.26 -12.52 -0.66
N GLY A 31 4.00 -12.97 -0.69
CA GLY A 31 3.16 -12.97 0.51
C GLY A 31 3.68 -13.85 1.64
N ARG A 32 4.37 -14.97 1.34
CA ARG A 32 5.02 -15.80 2.38
C ARG A 32 6.27 -15.14 2.95
N LEU A 33 7.07 -14.47 2.12
CA LEU A 33 8.25 -13.73 2.57
C LEU A 33 7.84 -12.60 3.52
N ASP A 34 6.80 -11.86 3.13
CA ASP A 34 6.25 -10.78 3.93
C ASP A 34 5.70 -11.28 5.28
N ALA A 35 4.83 -12.30 5.28
CA ALA A 35 4.30 -12.88 6.51
C ALA A 35 5.40 -13.41 7.45
N ARG A 36 6.54 -13.85 6.91
CA ARG A 36 7.71 -14.24 7.72
C ARG A 36 8.40 -13.01 8.32
N ALA A 37 8.55 -11.93 7.55
CA ALA A 37 9.10 -10.67 8.04
C ALA A 37 8.22 -10.06 9.14
N GLU A 38 6.90 -10.00 8.95
CA GLU A 38 5.93 -9.54 9.96
C GLU A 38 6.04 -10.36 11.26
N LYS A 39 6.07 -11.69 11.17
CA LYS A 39 6.25 -12.57 12.33
C LYS A 39 7.57 -12.34 13.07
N GLN A 40 8.67 -12.18 12.33
CA GLN A 40 9.99 -11.88 12.91
C GLN A 40 9.99 -10.52 13.62
N LEU A 41 9.41 -9.49 13.00
CA LEU A 41 9.29 -8.16 13.58
C LEU A 41 8.38 -8.18 14.83
N GLY A 42 7.30 -8.94 14.80
CA GLY A 42 6.42 -9.18 15.94
C GLY A 42 7.18 -9.82 17.10
N ALA A 43 7.85 -10.95 16.85
CA ALA A 43 8.64 -11.67 17.86
C ALA A 43 9.76 -10.82 18.47
N LEU A 44 10.48 -10.04 17.65
CA LEU A 44 11.49 -9.11 18.15
C LEU A 44 10.90 -7.97 18.97
N THR A 45 9.69 -7.51 18.63
CA THR A 45 9.01 -6.47 19.39
C THR A 45 8.59 -6.98 20.77
N THR A 46 8.00 -8.18 20.84
CA THR A 46 7.67 -8.81 22.13
C THR A 46 8.92 -9.10 22.94
N ALA A 47 9.97 -9.67 22.35
CA ALA A 47 11.23 -9.94 23.05
C ALA A 47 11.90 -8.65 23.58
N ALA A 48 11.91 -7.57 22.79
CA ALA A 48 12.45 -6.28 23.21
C ALA A 48 11.68 -5.71 24.39
N TRP A 49 10.35 -5.75 24.39
CA TRP A 49 9.55 -5.26 25.52
C TRP A 49 9.68 -6.12 26.77
N LEU A 50 9.68 -7.45 26.63
CA LEU A 50 9.85 -8.39 27.73
C LEU A 50 11.23 -8.30 28.41
N THR A 51 12.24 -7.74 27.74
CA THR A 51 13.58 -7.52 28.31
C THR A 51 13.75 -6.10 28.84
N THR A 52 13.32 -5.09 28.07
CA THR A 52 13.50 -3.69 28.47
C THR A 52 12.66 -3.26 29.66
N ILE A 53 11.39 -3.70 29.77
CA ILE A 53 10.51 -3.30 30.89
C ILE A 53 11.05 -3.85 32.22
N PRO A 54 11.31 -5.17 32.37
CA PRO A 54 11.83 -5.68 33.63
C PRO A 54 13.22 -5.13 33.95
N GLY A 55 14.10 -4.99 32.95
CA GLY A 55 15.44 -4.42 33.15
C GLY A 55 15.39 -2.98 33.65
N GLY A 56 14.53 -2.14 33.05
CA GLY A 56 14.31 -0.77 33.50
C GLY A 56 13.69 -0.67 34.90
N SER A 57 12.67 -1.48 35.18
CA SER A 57 12.04 -1.56 36.50
C SER A 57 13.04 -1.97 37.58
N LEU A 58 13.91 -2.93 37.28
CA LEU A 58 14.90 -3.44 38.21
C LEU A 58 15.96 -2.39 38.57
N ILE A 59 16.45 -1.65 37.57
CA ILE A 59 17.36 -0.52 37.78
C ILE A 59 16.70 0.55 38.64
N LEU A 60 15.46 0.93 38.32
CA LEU A 60 14.71 1.94 39.08
C LEU A 60 14.52 1.52 40.54
N LEU A 61 14.17 0.25 40.80
CA LEU A 61 14.02 -0.30 42.15
C LEU A 61 15.37 -0.28 42.90
N CYS A 62 16.47 -0.67 42.26
CA CYS A 62 17.80 -0.64 42.88
C CYS A 62 18.26 0.79 43.20
N CYS A 63 18.02 1.74 42.29
CA CYS A 63 18.30 3.15 42.51
C CYS A 63 17.46 3.72 43.66
N TYR A 64 16.16 3.41 43.70
CA TYR A 64 15.27 3.83 44.77
C TYR A 64 15.68 3.25 46.13
N ALA A 65 16.01 1.96 46.20
CA ALA A 65 16.47 1.32 47.42
C ALA A 65 17.79 1.93 47.94
N SER A 66 18.73 2.21 47.02
CA SER A 66 20.00 2.87 47.36
C SER A 66 19.79 4.30 47.87
N TRP A 67 18.86 5.04 47.26
CA TRP A 67 18.49 6.38 47.70
C TRP A 67 17.79 6.36 49.06
N ALA A 68 16.79 5.49 49.24
CA ALA A 68 16.05 5.36 50.49
C ALA A 68 16.99 4.99 51.66
N SER A 69 17.92 4.06 51.43
CA SER A 69 18.94 3.70 52.42
C SER A 69 19.86 4.86 52.79
N ALA A 70 20.16 5.77 51.86
CA ALA A 70 21.00 6.93 52.13
C ALA A 70 20.26 7.99 52.97
N VAL A 71 18.94 8.06 52.87
CA VAL A 71 18.10 9.01 53.62
C VAL A 71 17.80 8.50 55.03
N SER A 72 17.61 7.19 55.22
CA SER A 72 17.37 6.56 56.53
C SER A 72 18.70 6.18 57.20
N SER A 73 19.42 7.15 57.75
CA SER A 73 20.78 7.00 58.30
C SER A 73 20.91 6.09 59.54
N ASP A 74 19.81 5.59 60.10
CA ASP A 74 19.81 4.99 61.44
C ASP A 74 20.01 3.47 61.48
N VAL A 75 20.01 2.78 60.33
CA VAL A 75 20.22 1.32 60.25
C VAL A 75 21.26 0.99 59.18
N PRO A 76 22.48 0.56 59.54
CA PRO A 76 23.50 0.19 58.57
C PRO A 76 23.04 -1.02 57.75
N PHE A 77 23.05 -0.86 56.42
CA PHE A 77 22.67 -1.92 55.50
C PHE A 77 23.63 -3.12 55.65
N PRO A 78 23.13 -4.35 55.85
CA PRO A 78 23.99 -5.51 55.91
C PRO A 78 24.75 -5.66 54.58
N GLY A 79 26.05 -5.98 54.63
CA GLY A 79 26.90 -6.07 53.44
C GLY A 79 26.39 -7.04 52.35
N GLN A 80 25.61 -8.05 52.75
CA GLN A 80 24.90 -8.96 51.83
C GLN A 80 23.82 -8.24 51.01
N GLY A 81 23.12 -7.26 51.59
CA GLY A 81 22.12 -6.46 50.91
C GLY A 81 22.72 -5.57 49.81
N ALA A 82 23.89 -4.98 50.06
CA ALA A 82 24.61 -4.19 49.06
C ALA A 82 25.07 -5.04 47.86
N GLN A 83 25.53 -6.27 48.10
CA GLN A 83 25.91 -7.20 47.03
C GLN A 83 24.70 -7.63 46.18
N LEU A 84 23.56 -7.92 46.81
CA LEU A 84 22.33 -8.23 46.08
C LEU A 84 21.91 -7.06 45.20
N LEU A 85 21.81 -5.84 45.75
CA LEU A 85 21.45 -4.64 44.97
C LEU A 85 22.37 -4.43 43.77
N LYS A 86 23.68 -4.63 43.93
CA LYS A 86 24.64 -4.57 42.82
C LYS A 86 24.36 -5.63 41.75
N ASN A 87 24.10 -6.87 42.14
CA ASN A 87 23.83 -7.95 41.19
C ASN A 87 22.52 -7.73 40.42
N TRP A 88 21.45 -7.32 41.10
CA TRP A 88 20.19 -6.97 40.45
C TRP A 88 20.37 -5.76 39.52
N PHE A 89 21.11 -4.73 39.93
CA PHE A 89 21.41 -3.60 39.05
C PHE A 89 22.14 -4.06 37.76
N LEU A 90 23.16 -4.91 37.88
CA LEU A 90 23.90 -5.46 36.73
C LEU A 90 23.01 -6.31 35.83
N LEU A 91 22.13 -7.14 36.40
CA LEU A 91 21.14 -7.92 35.65
C LEU A 91 20.18 -6.99 34.88
N GLY A 92 19.73 -5.91 35.52
CA GLY A 92 18.85 -4.93 34.91
C GLY A 92 19.51 -4.22 33.73
N LEU A 93 20.80 -3.87 33.88
CA LEU A 93 21.60 -3.28 32.82
C LEU A 93 21.78 -4.25 31.64
N LEU A 94 22.09 -5.52 31.92
CA LEU A 94 22.20 -6.56 30.90
C LEU A 94 20.89 -6.71 30.12
N LEU A 95 19.76 -6.78 30.81
CA LEU A 95 18.43 -6.87 30.17
C LEU A 95 18.11 -5.65 29.29
N LEU A 96 18.47 -4.44 29.73
CA LEU A 96 18.32 -3.23 28.90
C LEU A 96 19.19 -3.29 27.64
N VAL A 97 20.44 -3.73 27.75
CA VAL A 97 21.36 -3.86 26.60
C VAL A 97 20.81 -4.87 25.60
N VAL A 98 20.37 -6.05 26.07
CA VAL A 98 19.77 -7.10 25.22
C VAL A 98 18.49 -6.58 24.55
N GLY A 99 17.62 -5.90 25.29
CA GLY A 99 16.42 -5.28 24.73
C GLY A 99 16.72 -4.21 23.68
N GLY A 100 17.75 -3.38 23.93
CA GLY A 100 18.26 -2.41 22.96
C GLY A 100 18.77 -3.08 21.68
N LEU A 101 19.50 -4.19 21.78
CA LEU A 101 19.95 -4.98 20.63
C LEU A 101 18.76 -5.53 19.82
N PHE A 102 17.70 -6.02 20.47
CA PHE A 102 16.50 -6.46 19.76
C PHE A 102 15.82 -5.30 19.01
N PHE A 103 15.76 -4.10 19.58
CA PHE A 103 15.25 -2.91 18.88
C PHE A 103 16.12 -2.52 17.67
N LEU A 104 17.45 -2.57 17.80
CA LEU A 104 18.37 -2.33 16.69
C LEU A 104 18.21 -3.36 15.57
N TRP A 105 18.07 -4.64 15.94
CA TRP A 105 17.84 -5.70 14.97
C TRP A 105 16.50 -5.53 14.24
N ARG A 106 15.43 -5.20 14.98
CA ARG A 106 14.12 -4.84 14.41
C ARG A 106 14.24 -3.68 13.43
N ALA A 107 14.98 -2.62 13.77
CA ALA A 107 15.18 -1.47 12.90
C ALA A 107 15.89 -1.86 11.58
N ARG A 108 16.84 -2.81 11.63
CA ARG A 108 17.50 -3.36 10.44
C ARG A 108 16.59 -4.25 9.59
N LEU A 109 15.63 -4.95 10.20
CA LEU A 109 14.69 -5.82 9.49
C LEU A 109 13.47 -5.10 8.93
N LYS A 110 13.09 -3.95 9.51
CA LYS A 110 11.92 -3.18 9.10
C LYS A 110 11.82 -2.89 7.59
N PRO A 111 12.91 -2.60 6.85
CA PRO A 111 12.83 -2.43 5.39
C PRO A 111 12.38 -3.67 4.61
N ARG A 112 12.39 -4.87 5.23
CA ARG A 112 11.92 -6.12 4.61
C ARG A 112 10.41 -6.33 4.71
N ASP A 113 9.72 -5.50 5.52
CA ASP A 113 8.27 -5.45 5.64
C ASP A 113 7.68 -4.85 4.36
N LEU A 114 6.91 -5.64 3.61
CA LEU A 114 6.35 -5.22 2.33
C LEU A 114 4.95 -4.62 2.54
N ASP A 115 4.50 -3.78 1.62
CA ASP A 115 3.11 -3.29 1.71
C ASP A 115 2.14 -4.35 1.17
N ASN A 116 1.41 -5.00 2.08
CA ASN A 116 0.44 -6.06 1.81
C ASN A 116 -0.60 -5.69 0.75
N ARG A 117 -0.93 -4.40 0.68
CA ARG A 117 -1.91 -3.89 -0.27
C ARG A 117 -1.42 -3.97 -1.70
N ARG A 118 -0.10 -3.83 -1.93
CA ARG A 118 0.49 -3.74 -3.27
C ARG A 118 0.44 -5.07 -4.01
N TYR A 119 1.04 -6.11 -3.45
CA TYR A 119 0.99 -7.46 -4.05
C TYR A 119 -0.40 -8.09 -3.90
N GLY A 120 -1.15 -7.74 -2.84
CA GLY A 120 -2.54 -8.14 -2.65
C GLY A 120 -3.44 -7.66 -3.79
N LEU A 121 -3.33 -6.40 -4.21
CA LEU A 121 -4.09 -5.87 -5.34
C LEU A 121 -3.76 -6.63 -6.63
N ALA A 122 -2.47 -6.83 -6.91
CA ALA A 122 -2.02 -7.58 -8.08
C ALA A 122 -2.64 -8.97 -8.14
N ARG A 123 -2.63 -9.69 -7.01
CA ARG A 123 -3.20 -11.04 -6.89
C ARG A 123 -4.70 -11.04 -7.18
N VAL A 124 -5.46 -10.15 -6.56
CA VAL A 124 -6.93 -10.09 -6.74
C VAL A 124 -7.29 -9.71 -8.18
N LEU A 125 -6.56 -8.77 -8.79
CA LEU A 125 -6.80 -8.38 -10.18
C LEU A 125 -6.49 -9.52 -11.14
N LEU A 126 -5.38 -10.22 -10.96
CA LEU A 126 -5.02 -11.37 -11.79
C LEU A 126 -6.06 -12.50 -11.68
N GLN A 127 -6.53 -12.81 -10.47
CA GLN A 127 -7.58 -13.81 -10.26
C GLN A 127 -8.89 -13.46 -11.00
N ARG A 128 -9.29 -12.18 -10.98
CA ARG A 128 -10.49 -11.73 -11.70
C ARG A 128 -10.29 -11.74 -13.21
N LEU A 129 -9.15 -11.24 -13.69
CA LEU A 129 -8.84 -11.14 -15.11
C LEU A 129 -8.60 -12.50 -15.77
N GLN A 130 -8.25 -13.54 -15.00
CA GLN A 130 -8.00 -14.88 -15.53
C GLN A 130 -9.15 -15.40 -16.39
N VAL A 131 -10.39 -15.04 -16.06
CA VAL A 131 -11.60 -15.47 -16.79
C VAL A 131 -11.70 -14.84 -18.18
N ASP A 132 -11.17 -13.62 -18.35
CA ASP A 132 -11.24 -12.84 -19.60
C ASP A 132 -9.97 -12.96 -20.46
N LEU A 133 -8.99 -13.73 -19.99
CA LEU A 133 -7.71 -13.94 -20.65
C LEU A 133 -7.72 -15.25 -21.45
N ALA A 134 -7.02 -15.28 -22.58
CA ALA A 134 -6.75 -16.56 -23.23
C ALA A 134 -5.85 -17.42 -22.31
N PRO A 135 -5.97 -18.76 -22.32
CA PRO A 135 -5.20 -19.64 -21.44
C PRO A 135 -3.69 -19.34 -21.44
N ASP A 136 -3.15 -19.03 -22.62
CA ASP A 136 -1.74 -18.75 -22.84
C ASP A 136 -1.44 -17.25 -23.05
N ALA A 137 -2.35 -16.34 -22.67
CA ALA A 137 -2.10 -14.92 -22.81
C ALA A 137 -1.04 -14.45 -21.78
N PRO A 138 0.11 -13.90 -22.22
CA PRO A 138 1.11 -13.43 -21.28
C PRO A 138 0.69 -12.10 -20.67
N VAL A 139 0.93 -11.96 -19.37
CA VAL A 139 0.68 -10.74 -18.60
C VAL A 139 2.00 -10.13 -18.20
N ARG A 140 2.19 -8.84 -18.49
CA ARG A 140 3.31 -8.06 -17.98
C ARG A 140 2.90 -7.40 -16.67
N LEU A 141 3.59 -7.74 -15.59
CA LEU A 141 3.37 -7.19 -14.26
C LEU A 141 4.65 -6.51 -13.77
N LYS A 142 4.53 -5.28 -13.29
CA LYS A 142 5.59 -4.54 -12.59
C LYS A 142 5.04 -4.01 -11.27
N LEU A 143 5.74 -4.35 -10.18
CA LEU A 143 5.47 -3.95 -8.81
C LEU A 143 6.74 -3.35 -8.19
N ASP A 144 6.65 -2.10 -7.74
CA ASP A 144 7.63 -1.49 -6.85
C ASP A 144 7.13 -1.66 -5.41
N LEU A 145 7.85 -2.43 -4.60
CA LEU A 145 7.50 -2.70 -3.21
C LEU A 145 8.40 -1.91 -2.23
N ARG A 146 9.23 -0.99 -2.74
CA ARG A 146 10.00 -0.07 -1.89
C ARG A 146 9.06 0.91 -1.21
N GLN A 147 9.51 1.43 -0.07
CA GLN A 147 8.81 2.47 0.66
C GLN A 147 8.48 3.68 -0.25
N PRO A 148 7.32 4.33 -0.04
CA PRO A 148 6.89 5.44 -0.88
C PRO A 148 7.73 6.72 -0.69
N ASP A 149 8.45 6.86 0.44
CA ASP A 149 9.23 8.05 0.80
C ASP A 149 10.74 7.91 0.53
N VAL A 150 11.13 6.96 -0.33
CA VAL A 150 12.51 6.83 -0.82
C VAL A 150 12.93 8.10 -1.58
N ARG A 151 14.16 8.57 -1.36
CA ARG A 151 14.70 9.81 -1.95
C ARG A 151 14.60 9.86 -3.48
N GLU A 152 14.78 8.74 -4.16
CA GLU A 152 14.64 8.62 -5.63
C GLU A 152 13.23 8.93 -6.14
N LYS A 153 12.20 8.73 -5.30
CA LYS A 153 10.79 9.01 -5.63
C LYS A 153 10.40 10.46 -5.30
N ARG A 154 11.30 11.25 -4.72
CA ARG A 154 11.07 12.64 -4.34
C ARG A 154 11.15 13.54 -5.58
N VAL A 155 10.04 14.18 -5.91
CA VAL A 155 9.93 15.03 -7.11
C VAL A 155 10.21 16.49 -6.79
N ARG A 156 9.81 16.94 -5.59
CA ARG A 156 9.98 18.34 -5.18
C ARG A 156 10.16 18.44 -3.68
N GLN A 157 10.96 19.40 -3.24
CA GLN A 157 11.03 19.84 -1.87
C GLN A 157 10.77 21.36 -1.86
N ASP A 158 9.89 21.81 -0.97
CA ASP A 158 9.41 23.19 -0.97
C ASP A 158 9.01 23.64 0.44
N MET A 159 8.90 24.95 0.66
CA MET A 159 8.33 25.54 1.88
C MET A 159 6.88 25.93 1.60
N VAL A 160 5.93 25.24 2.23
CA VAL A 160 4.50 25.55 2.12
C VAL A 160 4.06 26.22 3.42
N GLY A 161 4.08 27.55 3.44
CA GLY A 161 3.98 28.34 4.66
C GLY A 161 5.14 28.02 5.61
N TRP A 162 4.83 27.69 6.86
CA TRP A 162 5.83 27.32 7.89
C TRP A 162 6.25 25.85 7.88
N TRP A 163 5.90 25.09 6.85
CA TRP A 163 6.17 23.66 6.76
C TRP A 163 7.16 23.34 5.65
N ARG A 164 8.28 22.72 6.03
CA ARG A 164 9.16 22.07 5.06
C ARG A 164 8.44 20.85 4.51
N THR A 165 8.24 20.84 3.20
CA THR A 165 7.33 19.92 2.53
C THR A 165 8.07 19.18 1.44
N GLU A 166 8.03 17.86 1.49
CA GLU A 166 8.56 16.97 0.46
C GLU A 166 7.41 16.28 -0.27
N PHE A 167 7.47 16.30 -1.60
CA PHE A 167 6.49 15.66 -2.48
C PHE A 167 7.12 14.44 -3.16
N PHE A 168 6.44 13.31 -3.05
CA PHE A 168 6.86 12.04 -3.63
C PHE A 168 5.82 11.55 -4.64
N ILE A 169 6.29 10.96 -5.73
CA ILE A 169 5.45 10.29 -6.73
C ILE A 169 5.98 8.87 -6.89
N ASP A 170 5.14 7.89 -6.55
CA ASP A 170 5.49 6.47 -6.54
C ASP A 170 4.67 5.69 -7.57
N PRO A 171 5.16 5.53 -8.81
CA PRO A 171 4.52 4.73 -9.84
C PRO A 171 4.76 3.22 -9.59
N TRP A 172 4.09 2.69 -8.58
CA TRP A 172 4.42 1.37 -8.06
C TRP A 172 3.76 0.20 -8.80
N PHE A 173 2.63 0.41 -9.49
CA PHE A 173 1.86 -0.66 -10.13
C PHE A 173 1.73 -0.46 -11.64
N LEU A 174 2.02 -1.50 -12.41
CA LEU A 174 1.66 -1.61 -13.81
C LEU A 174 1.30 -3.06 -14.14
N LEU A 175 0.12 -3.26 -14.71
CA LEU A 175 -0.34 -4.51 -15.28
C LEU A 175 -0.75 -4.25 -16.73
N GLU A 176 -0.14 -4.96 -17.67
CA GLU A 176 -0.44 -4.89 -19.10
C GLU A 176 -0.74 -6.29 -19.63
N THR A 177 -1.84 -6.45 -20.35
CA THR A 177 -2.23 -7.73 -20.93
C THR A 177 -3.12 -7.56 -22.14
N ARG A 178 -3.31 -8.64 -22.90
CA ARG A 178 -4.27 -8.72 -24.00
C ARG A 178 -5.41 -9.66 -23.61
N LEU A 179 -6.62 -9.14 -23.66
CA LEU A 179 -7.84 -9.87 -23.35
C LEU A 179 -8.25 -10.76 -24.54
N ALA A 180 -9.11 -11.75 -24.30
CA ALA A 180 -9.51 -12.74 -25.31
C ALA A 180 -10.20 -12.13 -26.54
N ASP A 181 -10.85 -10.98 -26.39
CA ASP A 181 -11.46 -10.20 -27.48
C ASP A 181 -10.43 -9.48 -28.37
N GLY A 182 -9.15 -9.50 -27.97
CA GLY A 182 -8.03 -8.83 -28.62
C GLY A 182 -7.78 -7.41 -28.12
N THR A 183 -8.53 -6.93 -27.13
CA THR A 183 -8.34 -5.61 -26.50
C THR A 183 -7.07 -5.61 -25.65
N PHE A 184 -6.26 -4.56 -25.77
CA PHE A 184 -5.10 -4.39 -24.91
C PHE A 184 -5.51 -3.61 -23.65
N LEU A 185 -5.40 -4.27 -22.50
CA LEU A 185 -5.70 -3.72 -21.19
C LEU A 185 -4.41 -3.25 -20.52
N ARG A 186 -4.44 -2.04 -19.98
CA ARG A 186 -3.37 -1.50 -19.12
C ARG A 186 -3.96 -0.86 -17.88
N ILE A 187 -3.54 -1.36 -16.73
CA ILE A 187 -3.88 -0.86 -15.39
C ILE A 187 -2.61 -0.29 -14.76
N ARG A 188 -2.68 0.94 -14.26
CA ARG A 188 -1.56 1.63 -13.61
C ARG A 188 -2.03 2.25 -12.30
N MET A 189 -1.20 2.14 -11.28
CA MET A 189 -1.42 2.85 -10.01
C MET A 189 -0.18 3.67 -9.65
N VAL A 190 -0.43 4.91 -9.23
CA VAL A 190 0.60 5.85 -8.81
C VAL A 190 0.16 6.44 -7.47
N GLU A 191 1.00 6.35 -6.45
CA GLU A 191 0.75 7.05 -5.21
C GLU A 191 1.45 8.40 -5.18
N LYS A 192 0.78 9.38 -4.60
CA LYS A 192 1.36 10.70 -4.34
C LYS A 192 1.34 10.93 -2.86
N HIS A 193 2.53 11.18 -2.31
CA HIS A 193 2.73 11.40 -0.89
C HIS A 193 3.32 12.78 -0.64
N GLN A 194 2.89 13.40 0.44
CA GLN A 194 3.37 14.68 0.90
C GLN A 194 3.76 14.56 2.37
N LYS A 195 5.06 14.71 2.64
CA LYS A 195 5.62 14.73 3.99
C LYS A 195 5.88 16.17 4.39
N ARG A 196 5.28 16.61 5.48
CA ARG A 196 5.46 17.97 6.01
C ARG A 196 6.10 17.88 7.37
N GLU A 197 7.15 18.66 7.59
CA GLU A 197 7.82 18.78 8.87
C GLU A 197 7.95 20.25 9.28
N ARG A 198 7.79 20.50 10.58
CA ARG A 198 8.01 21.79 11.20
C ARG A 198 8.64 21.60 12.57
N TYR A 199 9.56 22.49 12.90
CA TYR A 199 10.12 22.61 14.25
C TYR A 199 9.39 23.74 14.98
N LYS A 200 9.03 23.50 16.24
CA LYS A 200 8.42 24.51 17.13
C LYS A 200 9.13 24.47 18.47
N THR A 201 9.66 25.61 18.90
CA THR A 201 10.22 25.79 20.23
C THR A 201 9.08 26.09 21.22
N SER A 202 9.03 25.41 22.36
CA SER A 202 8.09 25.72 23.45
C SER A 202 8.59 26.87 24.32
N ALA A 203 7.72 27.42 25.17
CA ALA A 203 8.08 28.47 26.13
C ALA A 203 9.25 28.05 27.06
N SER A 204 9.37 26.75 27.36
CA SER A 204 10.49 26.17 28.12
C SER A 204 11.79 25.98 27.33
N GLY A 205 11.92 26.54 26.12
CA GLY A 205 13.10 26.39 25.25
C GLY A 205 13.24 25.05 24.51
N LYS A 206 12.40 24.04 24.80
CA LYS A 206 12.46 22.74 24.12
C LYS A 206 11.97 22.81 22.66
N THR A 207 12.82 22.39 21.72
CA THR A 207 12.46 22.25 20.31
C THR A 207 11.70 20.94 20.07
N LYS A 208 10.47 21.03 19.56
CA LYS A 208 9.63 19.89 19.19
C LYS A 208 9.48 19.79 17.68
N LYS A 209 9.67 18.59 17.12
CA LYS A 209 9.38 18.28 15.72
C LYS A 209 7.92 17.87 15.57
N LYS A 210 7.20 18.50 14.65
CA LYS A 210 5.86 18.09 14.21
C LYS A 210 5.95 17.58 12.78
N THR A 211 5.36 16.41 12.53
CA THR A 211 5.27 15.80 11.20
C THR A 211 3.81 15.61 10.81
N LYS A 212 3.51 15.79 9.52
CA LYS A 212 2.21 15.45 8.92
C LYS A 212 2.46 14.74 7.60
N THR A 213 1.69 13.70 7.33
CA THR A 213 1.72 12.99 6.05
C THR A 213 0.35 13.08 5.41
N LYS A 214 0.31 13.43 4.13
CA LYS A 214 -0.90 13.40 3.31
C LYS A 214 -0.61 12.58 2.07
N GLY A 215 -1.46 11.62 1.76
CA GLY A 215 -1.29 10.75 0.60
C GLY A 215 -2.62 10.50 -0.11
N PHE A 216 -2.53 10.21 -1.40
CA PHE A 216 -3.64 9.66 -2.17
C PHE A 216 -3.09 8.76 -3.28
N ALA A 217 -3.90 7.84 -3.76
CA ALA A 217 -3.54 6.99 -4.87
C ALA A 217 -4.33 7.36 -6.12
N ARG A 218 -3.67 7.28 -7.27
CA ARG A 218 -4.25 7.51 -8.58
C ARG A 218 -4.26 6.20 -9.34
N LEU A 219 -5.44 5.71 -9.64
CA LEU A 219 -5.68 4.50 -10.39
C LEU A 219 -6.13 4.86 -11.80
N GLU A 220 -5.51 4.25 -12.80
CA GLU A 220 -5.81 4.45 -14.21
C GLU A 220 -6.01 3.10 -14.88
N VAL A 221 -7.16 2.94 -15.54
CA VAL A 221 -7.49 1.78 -16.38
C VAL A 221 -7.62 2.28 -17.80
N SER A 222 -6.94 1.62 -18.73
CA SER A 222 -6.94 1.98 -20.14
C SER A 222 -7.15 0.75 -21.01
N LEU A 223 -7.97 0.91 -22.04
CA LEU A 223 -8.25 -0.09 -23.06
C LEU A 223 -7.83 0.47 -24.41
N ARG A 224 -7.11 -0.33 -25.19
CA ARG A 224 -6.84 -0.06 -26.60
C ARG A 224 -7.54 -1.11 -27.44
N VAL A 225 -8.39 -0.66 -28.35
CA VAL A 225 -9.26 -1.48 -29.19
C VAL A 225 -8.93 -1.24 -30.66
N LYS A 226 -9.27 -2.21 -31.52
CA LYS A 226 -9.12 -2.04 -32.97
C LYS A 226 -10.21 -1.08 -33.48
N PRO A 227 -9.85 0.03 -34.15
CA PRO A 227 -10.83 1.03 -34.58
C PRO A 227 -11.84 0.47 -35.59
N GLU A 228 -11.43 -0.49 -36.44
CA GLU A 228 -12.34 -1.11 -37.43
C GLU A 228 -13.56 -1.78 -36.77
N ARG A 229 -13.39 -2.32 -35.55
CA ARG A 229 -14.46 -3.03 -34.81
C ARG A 229 -15.38 -2.08 -34.04
N HIS A 230 -14.95 -0.84 -33.83
CA HIS A 230 -15.62 0.13 -32.96
C HIS A 230 -15.70 1.51 -33.63
N PRO A 231 -16.44 1.63 -34.76
CA PRO A 231 -16.54 2.89 -35.48
C PRO A 231 -17.20 3.97 -34.62
N GLY A 232 -16.71 5.22 -34.74
CA GLY A 232 -17.27 6.37 -34.05
C GLY A 232 -16.98 6.43 -32.55
N LEU A 233 -16.08 5.58 -32.01
CA LEU A 233 -15.75 5.54 -30.58
C LEU A 233 -15.37 6.92 -30.01
N GLY A 234 -14.55 7.69 -30.72
CA GLY A 234 -14.09 9.02 -30.28
C GLY A 234 -15.22 10.02 -30.01
N THR A 235 -16.37 9.86 -30.66
CA THR A 235 -17.55 10.73 -30.46
C THR A 235 -18.31 10.42 -29.17
N LEU A 236 -18.00 9.31 -28.49
CA LEU A 236 -18.74 8.84 -27.32
C LEU A 236 -18.23 9.40 -25.99
N LYS A 237 -17.33 10.40 -25.99
CA LYS A 237 -16.72 10.94 -24.75
C LYS A 237 -17.75 11.39 -23.71
N ALA A 238 -18.76 12.18 -24.11
CA ALA A 238 -19.79 12.67 -23.19
C ALA A 238 -20.59 11.52 -22.58
N ARG A 239 -21.02 10.57 -23.42
CA ARG A 239 -21.75 9.38 -22.97
C ARG A 239 -20.89 8.47 -22.08
N ALA A 240 -19.61 8.29 -22.38
CA ALA A 240 -18.69 7.52 -21.56
C ALA A 240 -18.53 8.12 -20.16
N THR A 241 -18.51 9.46 -20.07
CA THR A 241 -18.45 10.17 -18.79
C THR A 241 -19.72 9.92 -17.98
N ASN A 242 -20.90 10.05 -18.59
CA ASN A 242 -22.18 9.84 -17.91
C ASN A 242 -22.45 8.37 -17.55
N ALA A 243 -21.89 7.43 -18.33
CA ALA A 243 -22.03 6.00 -18.08
C ALA A 243 -21.04 5.47 -17.02
N THR A 244 -20.07 6.28 -16.61
CA THR A 244 -19.05 5.86 -15.64
C THR A 244 -19.70 5.62 -14.28
N ARG A 245 -19.60 4.38 -13.77
CA ARG A 245 -20.06 4.02 -12.44
C ARG A 245 -18.84 3.76 -11.55
N LEU A 246 -18.72 4.50 -10.45
CA LEU A 246 -17.65 4.35 -9.46
C LEU A 246 -18.23 4.16 -8.06
N PRO A 247 -17.46 3.58 -7.12
CA PRO A 247 -17.83 3.59 -5.71
C PRO A 247 -17.96 5.02 -5.18
N ARG A 248 -18.84 5.24 -4.19
CA ARG A 248 -19.24 6.58 -3.70
C ARG A 248 -18.08 7.47 -3.25
N ARG A 249 -17.02 6.89 -2.69
CA ARG A 249 -15.86 7.61 -2.13
C ARG A 249 -14.75 7.90 -3.14
N VAL A 250 -14.86 7.31 -4.33
CA VAL A 250 -13.84 7.41 -5.36
C VAL A 250 -14.14 8.60 -6.26
N GLU A 251 -13.19 9.52 -6.37
CA GLU A 251 -13.34 10.72 -7.19
C GLU A 251 -12.88 10.43 -8.63
N LEU A 252 -13.72 10.75 -9.62
CA LEU A 252 -13.37 10.68 -11.03
C LEU A 252 -12.47 11.87 -11.41
N GLU A 253 -11.20 11.62 -11.75
CA GLU A 253 -10.29 12.68 -12.19
C GLU A 253 -10.39 12.96 -13.70
N ARG A 254 -10.51 11.90 -14.52
CA ARG A 254 -10.44 12.04 -15.98
C ARG A 254 -11.02 10.86 -16.73
N VAL A 255 -11.78 11.17 -17.79
CA VAL A 255 -12.18 10.24 -18.85
C VAL A 255 -11.54 10.68 -20.16
N ARG A 256 -10.89 9.76 -20.87
CA ARG A 256 -10.41 10.00 -22.24
C ARG A 256 -11.00 8.95 -23.16
N VAL A 257 -11.49 9.39 -24.30
CA VAL A 257 -12.01 8.54 -25.37
C VAL A 257 -11.42 9.04 -26.67
N GLY A 258 -10.72 8.17 -27.38
CA GLY A 258 -10.20 8.38 -28.73
C GLY A 258 -10.77 7.34 -29.68
N ALA A 259 -10.28 7.33 -30.94
CA ALA A 259 -10.75 6.39 -31.95
C ALA A 259 -10.39 4.93 -31.64
N ASP A 260 -9.22 4.70 -31.04
CA ASP A 260 -8.66 3.37 -30.75
C ASP A 260 -8.42 3.12 -29.25
N ARG A 261 -8.74 4.09 -28.38
CA ARG A 261 -8.36 4.04 -26.96
C ARG A 261 -9.40 4.67 -26.04
N LEU A 262 -9.58 4.07 -24.87
CA LEU A 262 -10.30 4.66 -23.75
C LEU A 262 -9.44 4.59 -22.50
N SER A 263 -9.52 5.60 -21.65
CA SER A 263 -8.90 5.55 -20.33
C SER A 263 -9.77 6.23 -19.29
N LEU A 264 -9.86 5.60 -18.14
CA LEU A 264 -10.50 6.13 -16.96
C LEU A 264 -9.45 6.32 -15.87
N ARG A 265 -9.45 7.48 -15.22
CA ARG A 265 -8.54 7.80 -14.12
C ARG A 265 -9.34 8.30 -12.94
N VAL A 266 -9.04 7.72 -11.79
CA VAL A 266 -9.71 8.03 -10.53
C VAL A 266 -8.70 8.28 -9.42
N ARG A 267 -9.19 8.93 -8.37
CA ARG A 267 -8.46 9.20 -7.14
C ARG A 267 -9.06 8.40 -6.00
N LEU A 268 -8.18 7.71 -5.28
CA LEU A 268 -8.45 6.91 -4.09
C LEU A 268 -7.79 7.59 -2.88
N ALA A 269 -8.37 7.41 -1.70
CA ALA A 269 -7.74 7.81 -0.44
C ALA A 269 -6.39 7.10 -0.21
N GLY A 270 -5.51 7.66 0.63
CA GLY A 270 -4.17 7.11 0.87
C GLY A 270 -4.16 5.79 1.67
N ASP A 271 -5.24 5.52 2.39
CA ASP A 271 -5.48 4.35 3.22
C ASP A 271 -6.34 3.28 2.53
N TRP A 272 -6.42 3.33 1.19
CA TRP A 272 -7.04 2.31 0.35
C TRP A 272 -6.57 0.89 0.71
N VAL A 273 -7.38 -0.11 0.39
CA VAL A 273 -7.09 -1.54 0.58
C VAL A 273 -7.20 -2.29 -0.74
N ALA A 274 -6.42 -3.38 -0.87
CA ALA A 274 -6.48 -4.23 -2.06
C ALA A 274 -7.90 -4.77 -2.30
N GLN A 275 -8.51 -5.31 -1.25
CA GLN A 275 -9.89 -5.79 -1.21
C GLN A 275 -10.44 -5.46 0.18
N ALA A 276 -11.59 -4.77 0.22
CA ALA A 276 -12.26 -4.52 1.49
C ALA A 276 -12.82 -5.86 1.98
N LYS A 277 -12.34 -6.34 3.13
CA LYS A 277 -13.06 -7.38 3.86
C LYS A 277 -14.37 -6.76 4.32
N LYS A 278 -15.49 -7.46 4.13
CA LYS A 278 -16.77 -7.03 4.71
C LYS A 278 -16.50 -6.77 6.19
N ALA A 279 -16.78 -5.55 6.66
CA ALA A 279 -16.65 -5.25 8.08
C ALA A 279 -17.47 -6.32 8.83
N PRO A 280 -16.97 -6.86 9.95
CA PRO A 280 -17.78 -7.73 10.79
C PRO A 280 -19.09 -6.98 11.04
N ASP A 281 -20.21 -7.66 10.79
CA ASP A 281 -21.55 -7.11 10.93
C ASP A 281 -21.89 -7.06 12.43
N ASP A 282 -21.04 -6.37 13.17
CA ASP A 282 -21.16 -6.19 14.60
C ASP A 282 -22.32 -5.20 14.82
N PRO A 283 -23.43 -5.65 15.43
CA PRO A 283 -24.57 -4.80 15.69
C PRO A 283 -24.23 -3.65 16.64
N GLU A 284 -23.16 -3.76 17.44
CA GLU A 284 -22.79 -2.75 18.43
C GLU A 284 -21.96 -1.61 17.85
N THR A 285 -21.38 -1.75 16.65
CA THR A 285 -20.58 -0.68 16.04
C THR A 285 -21.52 0.43 15.52
N PRO A 286 -21.44 1.68 16.04
CA PRO A 286 -22.28 2.77 15.55
C PRO A 286 -22.05 3.04 14.06
N ALA A 287 -23.11 3.40 13.32
CA ALA A 287 -23.08 3.59 11.87
C ALA A 287 -21.99 4.58 11.39
N PHE A 288 -21.71 5.62 12.20
CA PHE A 288 -20.64 6.59 11.95
C PHE A 288 -19.26 5.92 11.90
N TRP A 289 -18.97 5.01 12.84
CA TRP A 289 -17.70 4.26 12.86
C TRP A 289 -17.62 3.25 11.73
N LYS A 290 -18.75 2.63 11.34
CA LYS A 290 -18.81 1.75 10.15
C LYS A 290 -18.36 2.50 8.89
N GLN A 291 -18.87 3.73 8.67
CA GLN A 291 -18.47 4.56 7.52
C GLN A 291 -17.01 5.04 7.60
N ALA A 292 -16.52 5.39 8.79
CA ALA A 292 -15.13 5.80 8.98
C ALA A 292 -14.13 4.64 8.76
N LEU A 293 -14.55 3.40 9.07
CA LEU A 293 -13.77 2.18 8.89
C LEU A 293 -13.84 1.61 7.47
N GLU A 294 -14.84 2.00 6.67
CA GLU A 294 -14.86 1.67 5.26
C GLU A 294 -13.61 2.26 4.58
N LYS A 295 -12.82 1.41 3.94
CA LYS A 295 -11.65 1.82 3.16
C LYS A 295 -11.96 1.67 1.69
N ASP A 296 -11.34 2.51 0.87
CA ASP A 296 -11.51 2.44 -0.58
C ASP A 296 -10.95 1.10 -1.10
N ASP A 297 -11.83 0.28 -1.68
CA ASP A 297 -11.46 -1.01 -2.28
C ASP A 297 -10.91 -0.78 -3.71
N ALA A 298 -9.59 -0.89 -3.85
CA ALA A 298 -8.92 -0.68 -5.13
C ALA A 298 -9.30 -1.75 -6.16
N SER A 299 -9.50 -3.01 -5.76
CA SER A 299 -9.90 -4.08 -6.68
C SER A 299 -11.30 -3.83 -7.24
N ARG A 300 -12.28 -3.50 -6.38
CA ARG A 300 -13.66 -3.21 -6.77
C ARG A 300 -13.71 -1.99 -7.67
N THR A 301 -12.97 -0.95 -7.31
CA THR A 301 -12.85 0.27 -8.12
C THR A 301 -12.31 -0.07 -9.51
N THR A 302 -11.22 -0.83 -9.60
CA THR A 302 -10.64 -1.26 -10.87
C THR A 302 -11.64 -2.05 -11.73
N THR A 303 -12.37 -3.00 -11.13
CA THR A 303 -13.40 -3.77 -11.84
C THR A 303 -14.54 -2.88 -12.34
N MET A 304 -15.05 -1.96 -11.52
CA MET A 304 -16.11 -1.02 -11.95
C MET A 304 -15.63 -0.08 -13.06
N MET A 305 -14.38 0.39 -12.98
CA MET A 305 -13.75 1.16 -14.06
C MET A 305 -13.69 0.36 -15.36
N LEU A 306 -13.23 -0.89 -15.29
CA LEU A 306 -13.12 -1.79 -16.44
C LEU A 306 -14.50 -2.04 -17.08
N LEU A 307 -15.50 -2.39 -16.28
CA LEU A 307 -16.88 -2.61 -16.74
C LEU A 307 -17.47 -1.35 -17.39
N SER A 308 -17.24 -0.17 -16.79
CA SER A 308 -17.70 1.10 -17.35
C SER A 308 -17.09 1.36 -18.74
N LEU A 309 -15.79 1.10 -18.91
CA LEU A 309 -15.14 1.23 -20.21
C LEU A 309 -15.68 0.21 -21.22
N TYR A 310 -15.90 -1.03 -20.79
CA TYR A 310 -16.44 -2.10 -21.63
C TYR A 310 -17.86 -1.81 -22.12
N GLN A 311 -18.71 -1.20 -21.29
CA GLN A 311 -20.05 -0.78 -21.70
C GLN A 311 -19.99 0.21 -22.88
N VAL A 312 -19.05 1.16 -22.87
CA VAL A 312 -18.85 2.12 -23.96
C VAL A 312 -18.35 1.42 -25.23
N VAL A 313 -17.37 0.52 -25.09
CA VAL A 313 -16.81 -0.27 -26.22
C VAL A 313 -17.89 -1.15 -26.87
N HIS A 314 -18.70 -1.82 -26.06
CA HIS A 314 -19.81 -2.65 -26.52
C HIS A 314 -20.86 -1.83 -27.25
N TYR A 315 -21.24 -0.67 -26.69
CA TYR A 315 -22.17 0.25 -27.33
C TYR A 315 -21.68 0.73 -28.71
N ALA A 316 -20.40 1.11 -28.82
CA ALA A 316 -19.80 1.51 -30.09
C ALA A 316 -19.88 0.40 -31.15
N ARG A 317 -19.57 -0.85 -30.74
CA ARG A 317 -19.65 -2.03 -31.62
C ARG A 317 -21.06 -2.28 -32.14
N LEU A 318 -22.06 -2.21 -31.26
CA LEU A 318 -23.48 -2.40 -31.64
C LEU A 318 -23.96 -1.32 -32.61
N ARG A 319 -23.57 -0.06 -32.37
CA ARG A 319 -23.91 1.06 -33.26
C ARG A 319 -23.30 0.86 -34.65
N GLY A 320 -22.03 0.48 -34.72
CA GLY A 320 -21.35 0.18 -35.98
C GLY A 320 -22.07 -0.91 -36.79
N LYS A 321 -22.41 -2.03 -36.14
CA LYS A 321 -23.18 -3.12 -36.79
C LYS A 321 -24.52 -2.65 -37.36
N ARG A 322 -25.26 -1.82 -36.61
CA ARG A 322 -26.54 -1.27 -37.06
C ARG A 322 -26.38 -0.32 -38.25
N GLN A 323 -25.35 0.51 -38.27
CA GLN A 323 -25.06 1.41 -39.38
C GLN A 323 -24.69 0.62 -40.64
N SER A 324 -23.82 -0.39 -40.53
CA SER A 324 -23.48 -1.25 -41.67
C SER A 324 -24.68 -2.02 -42.23
N ALA A 325 -25.58 -2.50 -41.36
CA ALA A 325 -26.80 -3.18 -41.77
C ALA A 325 -27.79 -2.25 -42.51
N ARG A 326 -27.89 -0.98 -42.08
CA ARG A 326 -28.72 0.03 -42.77
C ARG A 326 -28.16 0.41 -44.14
N GLY A 327 -26.84 0.61 -44.24
CA GLY A 327 -26.20 0.93 -45.52
C GLY A 327 -26.43 -0.15 -46.58
N ARG A 328 -26.34 -1.44 -46.20
CA ARG A 328 -26.63 -2.56 -47.11
C ARG A 328 -28.07 -2.62 -47.61
N ARG A 329 -29.05 -2.12 -46.83
CA ARG A 329 -30.46 -2.07 -47.24
C ARG A 329 -30.79 -0.91 -48.17
N GLN A 330 -29.92 0.08 -48.28
CA GLN A 330 -30.09 1.23 -49.17
C GLN A 330 -29.35 1.08 -50.50
N SER A 331 -28.44 0.09 -50.59
CA SER A 331 -27.65 -0.22 -51.78
C SER A 331 -28.19 -1.41 -52.59
N VAL A 332 -29.30 -2.00 -52.14
CA VAL A 332 -30.10 -3.02 -52.84
C VAL A 332 -31.43 -2.37 -53.16
#